data_AF-A0A7X4BEP4-F1
#
_entry.id   AF-A0A7X4BEP4-F1
#
_cell.length_a   1.000
_cell.length_b   1.000
_cell.length_c   1.000
_cell.angle_alpha   90.00
_cell.angle_beta   90.00
_cell.angle_gamma   90.00
#
_symmetry.space_group_name_H-M   'P 1'
#
loop_
_entity.id
_entity.type
_entity.pdbx_description
1 polymer ?
#
loop_
_entity_poly.entity_id
_entity_poly.type
_entity_poly.pdbx_seq_one_letter_code
_entity_poly.pdbx_strand_id
1 'polypeptide(L)'
;RDVVLWEAVALALAKKAGIAVSDRRVERVGGRRILVLRRFDREGGRRVPFLSAMSMLGAADNERRSYLEVADALRSHGAAPREDLEELWRRVVFSVLVSNTDDHLRNHGFLYDRGLGWRLSPAFDLNPTPTDERARVLATNIDEHDGTASLDLALATAGYYGIGVRKARRIAGEVGGAVGGWREVADRMGASRRESDRMESAFLHEDLEAALGLG
;
A
#
# COMPACT_ATOMS: atom_id res chain seq x y z
N ARG A 1 -20.07 1.90 -4.56
CA ARG A 1 -18.70 1.59 -4.99
C ARG A 1 -18.53 0.08 -5.00
N ASP A 2 -18.00 -0.49 -6.07
CA ASP A 2 -17.60 -1.91 -6.10
C ASP A 2 -16.24 -2.10 -5.41
N VAL A 3 -16.27 -2.43 -4.11
CA VAL A 3 -15.05 -2.59 -3.29
C VAL A 3 -14.10 -3.64 -3.87
N VAL A 4 -14.65 -4.78 -4.32
CA VAL A 4 -13.87 -5.90 -4.86
C VAL A 4 -13.11 -5.49 -6.12
N LEU A 5 -13.76 -4.74 -7.01
CA LEU A 5 -13.13 -4.19 -8.20
C LEU A 5 -11.98 -3.25 -7.84
N TRP A 6 -12.20 -2.30 -6.94
CA TRP A 6 -11.21 -1.27 -6.62
C TRP A 6 -10.02 -1.81 -5.82
N GLU A 7 -10.22 -2.81 -4.96
CA GLU A 7 -9.12 -3.55 -4.35
C GLU A 7 -8.30 -4.31 -5.41
N ALA A 8 -8.96 -4.97 -6.37
CA ALA A 8 -8.28 -5.68 -7.44
C ALA A 8 -7.45 -4.74 -8.35
N VAL A 9 -8.00 -3.54 -8.63
CA VAL A 9 -7.31 -2.46 -9.36
C VAL A 9 -6.11 -1.96 -8.56
N ALA A 10 -6.28 -1.65 -7.28
CA ALA A 10 -5.20 -1.18 -6.42
C ALA A 10 -4.06 -2.20 -6.31
N LEU A 11 -4.38 -3.49 -6.11
CA LEU A 11 -3.37 -4.57 -6.10
C LEU A 11 -2.68 -4.74 -7.47
N ALA A 12 -3.34 -4.40 -8.58
CA ALA A 12 -2.71 -4.39 -9.90
C ALA A 12 -1.74 -3.24 -10.06
N LEU A 13 -2.12 -2.04 -9.62
CA LEU A 13 -1.29 -0.86 -9.65
C LEU A 13 -0.09 -1.03 -8.71
N ALA A 14 -0.29 -1.56 -7.50
CA ALA A 14 0.77 -1.87 -6.56
C ALA A 14 1.80 -2.83 -7.18
N LYS A 15 1.34 -3.92 -7.84
CA LYS A 15 2.23 -4.83 -8.57
C LYS A 15 3.02 -4.11 -9.66
N LYS A 16 2.36 -3.26 -10.47
CA LYS A 16 3.03 -2.44 -11.51
C LYS A 16 4.03 -1.45 -10.91
N ALA A 17 3.74 -0.94 -9.71
CA ALA A 17 4.59 -0.02 -8.97
C ALA A 17 5.78 -0.71 -8.29
N GLY A 18 5.96 -2.03 -8.43
CA GLY A 18 7.06 -2.78 -7.83
C GLY A 18 6.83 -3.17 -6.36
N ILE A 19 5.59 -3.11 -5.86
CA ILE A 19 5.22 -3.58 -4.52
C ILE A 19 4.90 -5.08 -4.59
N ALA A 20 5.43 -5.86 -3.65
CA ALA A 20 5.10 -7.27 -3.58
C ALA A 20 3.61 -7.42 -3.22
N VAL A 21 2.86 -8.16 -4.03
CA VAL A 21 1.46 -8.51 -3.78
C VAL A 21 1.26 -10.00 -4.03
N SER A 22 0.26 -10.57 -3.39
CA SER A 22 -0.09 -11.97 -3.64
C SER A 22 -0.71 -12.17 -5.02
N ASP A 23 -0.56 -13.39 -5.54
CA ASP A 23 -1.30 -13.80 -6.73
C ASP A 23 -2.80 -13.67 -6.48
N ARG A 24 -3.49 -13.13 -7.48
CA ARG A 24 -4.90 -12.82 -7.38
C ARG A 24 -5.64 -13.11 -8.68
N ARG A 25 -6.93 -13.36 -8.58
CA ARG A 25 -7.86 -13.35 -9.70
C ARG A 25 -9.22 -12.82 -9.27
N VAL A 26 -9.90 -12.17 -10.20
CA VAL A 26 -11.29 -11.72 -10.02
C VAL A 26 -12.19 -12.71 -10.72
N GLU A 27 -13.15 -13.26 -10.00
CA GLU A 27 -14.14 -14.21 -10.52
C GLU A 27 -15.55 -13.61 -10.42
N ARG A 28 -16.50 -14.17 -11.17
CA ARG A 28 -17.92 -13.85 -11.02
C ARG A 28 -18.68 -15.08 -10.55
N VAL A 29 -19.32 -14.98 -9.39
CA VAL A 29 -20.15 -16.05 -8.82
C VAL A 29 -21.52 -15.48 -8.48
N GLY A 30 -22.59 -16.07 -9.03
CA GLY A 30 -23.95 -15.58 -8.82
C GLY A 30 -24.15 -14.11 -9.23
N GLY A 31 -23.47 -13.65 -10.28
CA GLY A 31 -23.53 -12.27 -10.75
C GLY A 31 -22.70 -11.26 -9.95
N ARG A 32 -22.06 -11.67 -8.84
CA ARG A 32 -21.21 -10.81 -8.01
C ARG A 32 -19.73 -11.04 -8.30
N ARG A 33 -18.93 -9.97 -8.26
CA ARG A 33 -17.47 -10.07 -8.33
C ARG A 33 -16.94 -10.61 -6.99
N ILE A 34 -15.97 -11.50 -7.04
CA ILE A 34 -15.18 -11.94 -5.88
C ILE A 34 -13.70 -11.82 -6.21
N LEU A 35 -12.89 -11.40 -5.23
CA LEU A 35 -11.44 -11.35 -5.34
C LEU A 35 -10.87 -12.55 -4.59
N VAL A 36 -10.19 -13.43 -5.32
CA VAL A 36 -9.52 -14.60 -4.75
C VAL A 36 -8.03 -14.31 -4.66
N LEU A 37 -7.52 -14.25 -3.43
CA LEU A 37 -6.11 -14.04 -3.13
C LEU A 37 -5.45 -15.35 -2.69
N ARG A 38 -4.25 -15.61 -3.21
CA ARG A 38 -3.37 -16.65 -2.66
C ARG A 38 -2.87 -16.18 -1.29
N ARG A 39 -3.03 -17.02 -0.26
CA ARG A 39 -2.50 -16.72 1.07
C ARG A 39 -0.98 -16.75 1.07
N PHE A 40 -0.35 -15.66 1.49
CA PHE A 40 1.10 -15.54 1.62
C PHE A 40 1.66 -16.21 2.90
N ASP A 41 0.81 -16.49 3.90
CA ASP A 41 1.18 -17.16 5.15
C ASP A 41 1.11 -18.70 5.05
N ARG A 42 1.19 -19.23 3.82
CA ARG A 42 1.08 -20.66 3.52
C ARG A 42 2.15 -21.08 2.52
N GLU A 43 2.94 -22.09 2.88
CA GLU A 43 3.99 -22.64 2.03
C GLU A 43 4.02 -24.16 2.17
N GLY A 44 3.87 -24.90 1.05
CA GLY A 44 3.86 -26.37 1.08
C GLY A 44 2.80 -26.97 2.01
N GLY A 45 1.64 -26.33 2.16
CA GLY A 45 0.59 -26.72 3.09
C GLY A 45 0.84 -26.38 4.57
N ARG A 46 2.02 -25.83 4.91
CA ARG A 46 2.37 -25.40 6.26
C ARG A 46 2.06 -23.93 6.46
N ARG A 47 1.79 -23.56 7.72
CA ARG A 47 1.62 -22.15 8.11
C ARG A 47 2.98 -21.50 8.29
N VAL A 48 3.15 -20.31 7.72
CA VAL A 48 4.27 -19.41 8.04
C VAL A 48 3.78 -18.50 9.17
N PRO A 49 4.56 -18.29 10.26
CA PRO A 49 4.16 -17.38 11.32
C PRO A 49 3.95 -15.96 10.77
N PHE A 50 2.87 -15.34 11.22
CA PHE A 50 2.42 -14.03 10.76
C PHE A 50 2.12 -13.13 11.96
N LEU A 51 2.48 -11.85 11.85
CA LEU A 51 2.05 -10.78 12.75
C LEU A 51 1.56 -9.60 11.94
N SER A 52 0.51 -8.92 12.40
CA SER A 52 0.20 -7.58 11.90
C SER A 52 1.16 -6.55 12.50
N ALA A 53 1.28 -5.38 11.88
CA ALA A 53 2.00 -4.27 12.49
C ALA A 53 1.40 -3.85 13.83
N MET A 54 0.08 -3.94 13.97
CA MET A 54 -0.59 -3.69 15.25
C MET A 54 -0.04 -4.58 16.37
N SER A 55 0.05 -5.90 16.12
CA SER A 55 0.60 -6.84 17.10
C SER A 55 2.10 -6.67 17.31
N MET A 56 2.87 -6.39 16.25
CA MET A 56 4.31 -6.15 16.34
C MET A 56 4.64 -4.94 17.23
N LEU A 57 3.86 -3.87 17.11
CA LEU A 57 4.05 -2.63 17.86
C LEU A 57 3.37 -2.63 19.23
N GLY A 58 2.64 -3.70 19.58
CA GLY A 58 1.85 -3.76 20.81
C GLY A 58 0.73 -2.71 20.88
N ALA A 59 0.23 -2.26 19.72
CA ALA A 59 -0.80 -1.24 19.62
C ALA A 59 -2.20 -1.82 19.85
N ALA A 60 -3.10 -1.00 20.39
CA ALA A 60 -4.52 -1.30 20.49
C ALA A 60 -5.24 -1.09 19.14
N ASP A 61 -6.43 -1.65 19.03
CA ASP A 61 -7.26 -1.46 17.83
C ASP A 61 -7.66 0.01 17.67
N ASN A 62 -7.55 0.53 16.45
CA ASN A 62 -7.72 1.95 16.10
C ASN A 62 -6.74 2.92 16.80
N GLU A 63 -5.70 2.43 17.48
CA GLU A 63 -4.63 3.29 17.98
C GLU A 63 -3.81 3.83 16.80
N ARG A 64 -3.72 5.15 16.72
CA ARG A 64 -2.96 5.81 15.66
C ARG A 64 -1.48 5.75 15.97
N ARG A 65 -0.72 5.14 15.07
CA ARG A 65 0.74 5.01 15.10
C ARG A 65 1.32 5.40 13.75
N SER A 66 2.64 5.40 13.63
CA SER A 66 3.34 5.85 12.42
C SER A 66 3.99 4.71 11.65
N TYR A 67 4.19 4.93 10.36
CA TYR A 67 5.06 4.09 9.54
C TYR A 67 6.51 4.10 10.02
N LEU A 68 6.95 5.15 10.70
CA LEU A 68 8.28 5.23 11.30
C LEU A 68 8.49 4.15 12.36
N GLU A 69 7.46 3.85 13.16
CA GLU A 69 7.52 2.78 14.15
C GLU A 69 7.54 1.39 13.50
N VAL A 70 6.82 1.20 12.40
CA VAL A 70 6.90 -0.02 11.58
C VAL A 70 8.32 -0.18 11.02
N ALA A 71 8.95 0.92 10.58
CA ALA A 71 10.33 0.93 10.13
C ALA A 71 11.31 0.57 11.26
N ASP A 72 11.10 1.07 12.48
CA ASP A 72 11.93 0.71 13.63
C ASP A 72 11.78 -0.75 14.05
N ALA A 73 10.57 -1.32 13.95
CA ALA A 73 10.36 -2.75 14.15
C ALA A 73 11.12 -3.59 13.11
N LEU A 74 11.09 -3.19 11.83
CA LEU A 74 11.86 -3.83 10.77
C LEU A 74 13.38 -3.71 10.99
N ARG A 75 13.88 -2.60 11.51
CA ARG A 75 15.30 -2.48 11.88
C ARG A 75 15.70 -3.41 13.01
N SER A 76 14.86 -3.49 14.03
CA SER A 76 15.17 -4.19 15.28
C SER A 76 15.02 -5.70 15.15
N HIS A 77 14.06 -6.15 14.32
CA HIS A 77 13.66 -7.55 14.26
C HIS A 77 13.61 -8.12 12.85
N GLY A 78 13.98 -7.33 11.83
CA GLY A 78 13.87 -7.71 10.43
C GLY A 78 15.00 -8.63 9.96
N ALA A 79 14.65 -9.55 9.08
CA ALA A 79 15.63 -10.42 8.42
C ALA A 79 16.36 -9.72 7.26
N ALA A 80 15.74 -8.73 6.62
CA ALA A 80 16.40 -7.91 5.58
C ALA A 80 15.96 -6.43 5.66
N PRO A 81 16.31 -5.70 6.73
CA PRO A 81 15.74 -4.38 7.00
C PRO A 81 15.91 -3.38 5.85
N ARG A 82 17.04 -3.39 5.14
CA ARG A 82 17.27 -2.46 4.02
C ARG A 82 16.25 -2.65 2.88
N GLU A 83 15.94 -3.90 2.55
CA GLU A 83 14.99 -4.25 1.48
C GLU A 83 13.57 -3.94 1.93
N ASP A 84 13.22 -4.38 3.15
CA ASP A 84 11.87 -4.23 3.69
C ASP A 84 11.53 -2.76 3.97
N LEU A 85 12.51 -1.92 4.38
CA LEU A 85 12.32 -0.47 4.56
C LEU A 85 12.08 0.26 3.24
N GLU A 86 12.79 -0.12 2.18
CA GLU A 86 12.58 0.44 0.85
C GLU A 86 11.19 0.08 0.31
N GLU A 87 10.78 -1.18 0.49
CA GLU A 87 9.44 -1.60 0.11
C GLU A 87 8.35 -0.93 0.97
N LEU A 88 8.57 -0.81 2.27
CA LEU A 88 7.64 -0.11 3.16
C LEU A 88 7.44 1.34 2.72
N TRP A 89 8.53 2.07 2.44
CA TRP A 89 8.44 3.44 1.96
C TRP A 89 7.74 3.54 0.59
N ARG A 90 8.01 2.59 -0.32
CA ARG A 90 7.28 2.49 -1.59
C ARG A 90 5.77 2.30 -1.38
N ARG A 91 5.35 1.53 -0.35
CA ARG A 91 3.94 1.39 0.04
C ARG A 91 3.36 2.68 0.61
N VAL A 92 4.11 3.46 1.38
CA VAL A 92 3.67 4.79 1.86
C VAL A 92 3.35 5.69 0.67
N VAL A 93 4.27 5.81 -0.29
CA VAL A 93 4.05 6.61 -1.51
C VAL A 93 2.83 6.09 -2.28
N PHE A 94 2.69 4.77 -2.42
CA PHE A 94 1.52 4.20 -3.09
C PHE A 94 0.20 4.53 -2.37
N SER A 95 0.15 4.39 -1.04
CA SER A 95 -1.02 4.74 -0.23
C SER A 95 -1.40 6.21 -0.39
N VAL A 96 -0.42 7.12 -0.46
CA VAL A 96 -0.63 8.54 -0.76
C VAL A 96 -1.29 8.73 -2.12
N LEU A 97 -0.71 8.11 -3.16
CA LEU A 97 -1.11 8.34 -4.56
C LEU A 97 -2.43 7.68 -4.96
N VAL A 98 -2.93 6.73 -4.19
CA VAL A 98 -4.27 6.14 -4.40
C VAL A 98 -5.28 6.58 -3.34
N SER A 99 -4.91 7.50 -2.44
CA SER A 99 -5.77 7.95 -1.35
C SER A 99 -6.28 6.79 -0.48
N ASN A 100 -5.38 5.90 -0.05
CA ASN A 100 -5.70 4.71 0.76
C ASN A 100 -5.99 5.07 2.22
N THR A 101 -7.07 5.81 2.50
CA THR A 101 -7.36 6.37 3.83
C THR A 101 -7.61 5.32 4.93
N ASP A 102 -7.92 4.07 4.56
CA ASP A 102 -8.17 2.96 5.49
C ASP A 102 -6.94 2.09 5.76
N ASP A 103 -5.73 2.59 5.46
CA ASP A 103 -4.47 1.92 5.81
C ASP A 103 -4.25 1.96 7.33
N HIS A 104 -4.67 0.89 8.01
CA HIS A 104 -4.46 0.70 9.43
C HIS A 104 -3.32 -0.28 9.67
N LEU A 105 -2.76 -0.31 10.88
CA LEU A 105 -1.71 -1.25 11.28
C LEU A 105 -2.08 -2.74 11.12
N ARG A 106 -3.37 -3.09 11.01
CA ARG A 106 -3.84 -4.45 10.69
C ARG A 106 -3.66 -4.84 9.23
N ASN A 107 -3.52 -3.86 8.33
CA ASN A 107 -3.34 -4.04 6.89
C ASN A 107 -1.85 -4.12 6.49
N HIS A 108 -0.96 -3.96 7.48
CA HIS A 108 0.47 -4.22 7.34
C HIS A 108 0.82 -5.51 8.08
N GLY A 109 1.59 -6.36 7.42
CA GLY A 109 1.89 -7.70 7.92
C GLY A 109 3.37 -8.03 7.85
N PHE A 110 3.77 -8.96 8.70
CA PHE A 110 5.10 -9.53 8.74
C PHE A 110 5.04 -11.05 8.69
N LEU A 111 5.98 -11.67 7.99
CA LEU A 111 6.18 -13.11 7.95
C LEU A 111 7.51 -13.47 8.59
N TYR A 112 7.53 -14.53 9.39
CA TYR A 112 8.77 -14.97 10.03
C TYR A 112 9.61 -15.83 9.08
N ASP A 113 10.80 -15.33 8.76
CA ASP A 113 11.77 -15.99 7.88
C ASP A 113 12.65 -16.98 8.67
N ARG A 114 12.00 -18.04 9.16
CA ARG A 114 12.61 -19.29 9.67
C ARG A 114 13.92 -19.12 10.47
N GLY A 115 13.99 -18.16 11.38
CA GLY A 115 15.14 -17.92 12.27
C GLY A 115 16.00 -16.71 11.93
N LEU A 116 15.82 -16.09 10.75
CA LEU A 116 16.55 -14.88 10.34
C LEU A 116 15.91 -13.59 10.90
N GLY A 117 14.59 -13.61 11.14
CA GLY A 117 13.83 -12.44 11.58
C GLY A 117 12.52 -12.29 10.83
N TRP A 118 11.91 -11.12 10.92
CA TRP A 118 10.65 -10.80 10.26
C TRP A 118 10.90 -10.15 8.89
N ARG A 119 10.05 -10.47 7.91
CA ARG A 119 10.03 -9.85 6.58
C ARG A 119 8.68 -9.19 6.37
N LEU A 120 8.63 -8.12 5.60
CA LEU A 120 7.34 -7.52 5.24
C LEU A 120 6.53 -8.55 4.42
N SER A 121 5.28 -8.81 4.80
CA SER A 121 4.39 -9.67 4.00
C SER A 121 4.04 -8.95 2.70
N PRO A 122 3.66 -9.66 1.62
CA PRO A 122 3.04 -9.03 0.46
C PRO A 122 1.90 -8.08 0.88
N ALA A 123 1.71 -6.97 0.18
CA ALA A 123 0.63 -6.02 0.46
C ALA A 123 -0.74 -6.64 0.15
N PHE A 124 -1.73 -6.27 0.97
CA PHE A 124 -3.11 -6.71 0.91
C PHE A 124 -4.04 -5.60 1.43
N ASP A 125 -5.34 -5.71 1.18
CA ASP A 125 -6.36 -4.77 1.67
C ASP A 125 -6.06 -3.29 1.30
N LEU A 126 -5.71 -3.06 0.02
CA LEU A 126 -5.44 -1.74 -0.54
C LEU A 126 -6.72 -1.17 -1.14
N ASN A 127 -7.19 -0.02 -0.63
CA ASN A 127 -8.50 0.52 -0.99
C ASN A 127 -8.43 2.02 -1.34
N PRO A 128 -8.43 2.37 -2.63
CA PRO A 128 -8.51 3.75 -3.05
C PRO A 128 -9.78 4.41 -2.51
N THR A 129 -9.70 5.65 -2.03
CA THR A 129 -10.83 6.34 -1.42
C THR A 129 -11.04 7.72 -2.05
N PRO A 130 -12.21 7.96 -2.69
CA PRO A 130 -12.58 9.27 -3.21
C PRO A 130 -12.67 10.33 -2.13
N THR A 131 -12.37 11.58 -2.49
CA THR A 131 -12.35 12.71 -1.54
C THR A 131 -13.72 13.10 -1.00
N ASP A 132 -14.80 12.76 -1.70
CA ASP A 132 -16.18 12.92 -1.21
C ASP A 132 -16.58 11.85 -0.18
N GLU A 133 -15.87 10.72 -0.15
CA GLU A 133 -16.07 9.67 0.86
C GLU A 133 -15.28 9.96 2.14
N ARG A 134 -13.98 10.32 2.01
CA ARG A 134 -13.12 10.69 3.14
C ARG A 134 -12.06 11.71 2.70
N ALA A 135 -11.67 12.58 3.63
CA ALA A 135 -10.47 13.41 3.44
C ALA A 135 -9.23 12.53 3.28
N ARG A 136 -8.26 13.01 2.50
CA ARG A 136 -6.99 12.32 2.18
C ARG A 136 -6.04 12.30 3.39
N VAL A 137 -6.43 11.59 4.44
CA VAL A 137 -5.67 11.34 5.66
C VAL A 137 -5.64 9.83 5.89
N LEU A 138 -4.44 9.25 5.88
CA LEU A 138 -4.19 7.85 6.19
C LEU A 138 -4.44 7.56 7.67
N ALA A 139 -4.84 6.33 7.98
CA ALA A 139 -5.02 5.92 9.38
C ALA A 139 -3.70 5.62 10.09
N THR A 140 -2.64 5.27 9.35
CA THR A 140 -1.25 5.22 9.82
C THR A 140 -0.53 6.53 9.46
N ASN A 141 0.09 7.20 10.44
CA ASN A 141 0.82 8.45 10.19
C ASN A 141 2.06 8.21 9.31
N ILE A 142 2.35 9.15 8.40
CA ILE A 142 3.51 9.10 7.51
C ILE A 142 4.77 9.49 8.27
N ASP A 143 4.70 10.55 9.06
CA ASP A 143 5.71 10.89 10.07
C ASP A 143 5.20 10.54 11.48
N GLU A 144 5.80 11.10 12.53
CA GLU A 144 5.42 10.82 13.92
C GLU A 144 3.95 11.21 14.23
N HIS A 145 3.38 12.19 13.53
CA HIS A 145 2.13 12.84 13.95
C HIS A 145 1.12 13.08 12.81
N ASP A 146 1.59 13.17 11.57
CA ASP A 146 0.81 13.57 10.41
C ASP A 146 0.54 12.39 9.47
N GLY A 147 -0.73 12.11 9.24
CA GLY A 147 -1.22 11.11 8.30
C GLY A 147 -1.74 11.71 7.00
N THR A 148 -1.59 13.01 6.76
CA THR A 148 -2.03 13.66 5.52
C THR A 148 -1.37 12.97 4.34
N ALA A 149 -2.18 12.51 3.38
CA ALA A 149 -1.66 11.87 2.19
C ALA A 149 -1.02 12.93 1.28
N SER A 150 0.26 13.19 1.53
CA SER A 150 1.08 14.17 0.84
C SER A 150 2.37 13.51 0.36
N LEU A 151 2.69 13.73 -0.92
CA LEU A 151 3.94 13.24 -1.49
C LEU A 151 5.15 13.94 -0.85
N ASP A 152 5.04 15.23 -0.57
CA ASP A 152 6.10 16.00 0.08
C ASP A 152 6.39 15.47 1.49
N LEU A 153 5.34 15.15 2.25
CA LEU A 153 5.48 14.52 3.57
C LEU A 153 6.16 13.15 3.46
N ALA A 154 5.75 12.31 2.51
CA ALA A 154 6.39 11.02 2.27
C ALA A 154 7.87 11.16 1.84
N LEU A 155 8.20 12.16 1.00
CA LEU A 155 9.57 12.45 0.58
C LEU A 155 10.43 12.94 1.74
N ALA A 156 9.88 13.74 2.65
CA ALA A 156 10.59 14.23 3.84
C ALA A 156 11.01 13.09 4.76
N THR A 157 10.21 12.01 4.85
CA THR A 157 10.55 10.84 5.67
C THR A 157 11.48 9.84 5.00
N ALA A 158 11.76 9.96 3.69
CA ALA A 158 12.54 8.95 2.94
C ALA A 158 13.93 8.64 3.56
N GLY A 159 14.61 9.66 4.11
CA GLY A 159 15.88 9.48 4.81
C GLY A 159 15.77 8.55 6.02
N TYR A 160 14.62 8.58 6.70
CA TYR A 160 14.30 7.66 7.79
C TYR A 160 14.11 6.22 7.31
N TYR A 161 13.96 5.92 6.02
CA TYR A 161 13.95 4.54 5.51
C TYR A 161 15.32 4.13 4.97
N GLY A 162 16.36 4.98 5.15
CA GLY A 162 17.67 4.77 4.56
C GLY A 162 17.72 5.06 3.05
N ILE A 163 16.76 5.84 2.53
CA ILE A 163 16.62 6.13 1.10
C ILE A 163 17.11 7.56 0.83
N GLY A 164 18.16 7.67 0.01
CA GLY A 164 18.66 8.98 -0.42
C GLY A 164 17.70 9.68 -1.39
N VAL A 165 17.68 11.03 -1.37
CA VAL A 165 16.75 11.88 -2.13
C VAL A 165 16.61 11.49 -3.61
N ARG A 166 17.71 11.23 -4.32
CA ARG A 166 17.68 10.83 -5.73
C ARG A 166 16.91 9.51 -5.94
N LYS A 167 17.12 8.54 -5.05
CA LYS A 167 16.44 7.24 -5.10
C LYS A 167 14.97 7.39 -4.69
N ALA A 168 14.68 8.20 -3.68
CA ALA A 168 13.32 8.49 -3.24
C ALA A 168 12.48 9.08 -4.38
N ARG A 169 12.99 10.12 -5.06
CA ARG A 169 12.32 10.73 -6.22
C ARG A 169 12.08 9.74 -7.35
N ARG A 170 13.07 8.89 -7.67
CA ARG A 170 12.92 7.85 -8.70
C ARG A 170 11.82 6.85 -8.35
N ILE A 171 11.83 6.32 -7.13
CA ILE A 171 10.80 5.40 -6.66
C ILE A 171 9.41 6.07 -6.71
N ALA A 172 9.30 7.32 -6.26
CA ALA A 172 8.04 8.06 -6.34
C ALA A 172 7.55 8.25 -7.79
N GLY A 173 8.44 8.54 -8.73
CA GLY A 173 8.13 8.59 -10.16
C GLY A 173 7.67 7.24 -10.72
N GLU A 174 8.33 6.13 -10.34
CA GLU A 174 7.91 4.78 -10.73
C GLU A 174 6.50 4.44 -10.21
N VAL A 175 6.21 4.78 -8.94
CA VAL A 175 4.87 4.57 -8.35
C VAL A 175 3.85 5.47 -9.04
N GLY A 176 4.17 6.75 -9.28
CA GLY A 176 3.33 7.69 -10.00
C GLY A 176 3.00 7.22 -11.42
N GLY A 177 3.99 6.75 -12.18
CA GLY A 177 3.78 6.18 -13.51
C GLY A 177 2.86 4.95 -13.50
N ALA A 178 2.99 4.09 -12.49
CA ALA A 178 2.09 2.95 -12.33
C ALA A 178 0.66 3.39 -12.00
N VAL A 179 0.49 4.32 -11.05
CA VAL A 179 -0.82 4.84 -10.61
C VAL A 179 -1.50 5.69 -11.69
N GLY A 180 -0.75 6.43 -12.50
CA GLY A 180 -1.27 7.21 -13.64
C GLY A 180 -2.04 6.34 -14.66
N GLY A 181 -1.73 5.04 -14.72
CA GLY A 181 -2.46 4.07 -15.53
C GLY A 181 -3.74 3.50 -14.89
N TRP A 182 -4.24 4.06 -13.78
CA TRP A 182 -5.37 3.51 -13.02
C TRP A 182 -6.61 3.29 -13.87
N ARG A 183 -6.96 4.24 -14.75
CA ARG A 183 -8.19 4.18 -15.55
C ARG A 183 -8.14 3.02 -16.55
N GLU A 184 -7.00 2.83 -17.21
CA GLU A 184 -6.76 1.70 -18.11
C GLU A 184 -6.86 0.35 -17.37
N VAL A 185 -6.28 0.28 -16.17
CA VAL A 185 -6.36 -0.94 -15.33
C VAL A 185 -7.79 -1.21 -14.91
N ALA A 186 -8.54 -0.19 -14.49
CA ALA A 186 -9.95 -0.30 -14.12
C ALA A 186 -10.81 -0.77 -15.30
N ASP A 187 -10.61 -0.21 -16.49
CA ASP A 187 -11.33 -0.59 -17.71
C ASP A 187 -11.07 -2.05 -18.08
N ARG A 188 -9.80 -2.51 -18.02
CA ARG A 188 -9.44 -3.92 -18.24
C ARG A 188 -10.09 -4.88 -17.23
N MET A 189 -10.42 -4.39 -16.03
CA MET A 189 -11.14 -5.16 -15.00
C MET A 189 -12.67 -5.01 -15.09
N GLY A 190 -13.16 -4.32 -16.13
CA GLY A 190 -14.57 -4.14 -16.40
C GLY A 190 -15.24 -3.11 -15.48
N ALA A 191 -14.51 -2.06 -15.09
CA ALA A 191 -15.12 -0.87 -14.51
C ALA A 191 -16.04 -0.20 -15.53
N SER A 192 -17.20 0.27 -15.07
CA SER A 192 -18.07 1.13 -15.90
C SER A 192 -17.58 2.57 -15.83
N ARG A 193 -17.83 3.39 -16.86
CA ARG A 193 -17.52 4.84 -16.83
C ARG A 193 -18.00 5.51 -15.55
N ARG A 194 -19.26 5.28 -15.16
CA ARG A 194 -19.83 5.82 -13.91
C ARG A 194 -19.05 5.43 -12.65
N GLU A 195 -18.56 4.20 -12.56
CA GLU A 195 -17.73 3.78 -11.42
C GLU A 195 -16.35 4.43 -11.48
N SER A 196 -15.72 4.52 -12.66
CA SER A 196 -14.43 5.18 -12.83
C SER A 196 -14.49 6.67 -12.51
N ASP A 197 -15.54 7.37 -12.96
CA ASP A 197 -15.73 8.80 -12.72
C ASP A 197 -15.96 9.08 -11.22
N ARG A 198 -16.69 8.19 -10.52
CA ARG A 198 -16.84 8.25 -9.05
C ARG A 198 -15.51 8.11 -8.32
N MET A 199 -14.56 7.37 -8.88
CA MET A 199 -13.26 7.14 -8.25
C MET A 199 -12.17 8.11 -8.64
N GLU A 200 -12.46 9.03 -9.56
CA GLU A 200 -11.47 9.89 -10.17
C GLU A 200 -10.68 10.68 -9.12
N SER A 201 -11.35 11.24 -8.11
CA SER A 201 -10.71 12.02 -7.04
C SER A 201 -9.81 11.21 -6.10
N ALA A 202 -9.91 9.87 -6.10
CA ALA A 202 -8.97 9.03 -5.36
C ALA A 202 -7.57 9.00 -5.98
N PHE A 203 -7.48 9.31 -7.28
CA PHE A 203 -6.26 9.21 -8.08
C PHE A 203 -5.83 10.55 -8.69
N LEU A 204 -6.77 11.36 -9.18
CA LEU A 204 -6.48 12.64 -9.82
C LEU A 204 -6.43 13.75 -8.79
N HIS A 205 -5.22 14.05 -8.36
CA HIS A 205 -4.88 15.11 -7.41
C HIS A 205 -3.43 15.55 -7.62
N GLU A 206 -3.05 16.68 -7.01
CA GLU A 206 -1.73 17.31 -7.17
C GLU A 206 -0.55 16.39 -6.85
N ASP A 207 -0.67 15.50 -5.84
CA ASP A 207 0.44 14.58 -5.52
C ASP A 207 0.74 13.57 -6.64
N LEU A 208 -0.27 13.13 -7.39
CA LEU A 208 -0.05 12.23 -8.52
C LEU A 208 0.63 13.00 -9.67
N GLU A 209 0.19 14.23 -9.94
CA GLU A 209 0.83 15.10 -10.94
C GLU A 209 2.30 15.37 -10.58
N ALA A 210 2.57 15.68 -9.30
CA ALA A 210 3.91 15.87 -8.79
C ALA A 210 4.76 14.60 -8.94
N ALA A 211 4.23 13.42 -8.60
CA ALA A 211 4.93 12.15 -8.76
C ALA A 211 5.24 11.85 -10.24
N LEU A 212 4.30 12.08 -11.16
CA LEU A 212 4.50 11.90 -12.59
C LEU A 212 5.60 12.83 -13.13
N GLY A 213 5.75 14.02 -12.57
CA GLY A 213 6.84 14.95 -12.90
C GLY A 213 8.23 14.54 -12.38
N LEU A 214 8.34 13.46 -11.59
CA LEU A 214 9.62 12.89 -11.12
C LEU A 214 10.17 11.79 -12.04
N GLY A 215 9.34 11.29 -12.96
CA GLY A 215 9.65 10.19 -13.88
C GLY A 215 10.43 10.61 -15.12
#